data_AF-A0A949YAQ4-F1
#
_entry.id   AF-A0A949YAQ4-F1
#
_cell.length_a   1.000
_cell.length_b   1.000
_cell.length_c   1.000
_cell.angle_alpha   90.00
_cell.angle_beta   90.00
_cell.angle_gamma   90.00
#
_symmetry.space_group_name_H-M   'P 1'
#
loop_
_entity.id
_entity.type
_entity.pdbx_description
1 polymer ?
#
loop_
_entity_poly.entity_id
_entity_poly.type
_entity_poly.pdbx_seq_one_letter_code
_entity_poly.pdbx_strand_id
1 'polypeptide(L)' 'MVTLHTNHGDIVIETFDAKAPATVQNFLAYCRSGF' A
#
# COMPACT_ATOMS: atom_id res chain seq x y z
N MET A 1 5.12 -4.98 -1.33
CA MET A 1 4.11 -5.24 -2.38
C MET A 1 2.74 -5.24 -1.73
N VAL A 2 1.80 -4.47 -2.27
CA VAL A 2 0.41 -4.35 -1.80
C VAL A 2 -0.52 -4.58 -2.99
N THR A 3 -1.61 -5.31 -2.79
CA THR A 3 -2.65 -5.48 -3.80
C THR A 3 -3.90 -4.73 -3.36
N LEU A 4 -4.37 -3.82 -4.20
CA LEU A 4 -5.67 -3.18 -4.03
C LEU A 4 -6.70 -3.94 -4.86
N HIS A 5 -7.65 -4.58 -4.18
CA HIS A 5 -8.77 -5.24 -4.81
C HIS A 5 -9.87 -4.21 -5.11
N THR A 6 -10.13 -3.96 -6.39
CA THR A 6 -11.18 -3.03 -6.82
C THR A 6 -12.32 -3.79 -7.51
N ASN A 7 -13.45 -3.13 -7.72
CA ASN A 7 -14.55 -3.69 -8.53
C ASN A 7 -14.24 -3.80 -10.03
N HIS A 8 -13.07 -3.34 -10.48
CA HIS A 8 -12.60 -3.47 -11.86
C HIS A 8 -11.38 -4.40 -11.99
N GLY A 9 -11.00 -5.08 -10.90
CA GLY A 9 -9.84 -5.97 -10.84
C GLY A 9 -8.76 -5.47 -9.87
N ASP A 10 -7.62 -6.16 -9.90
CA ASP A 10 -6.55 -5.97 -8.94
C ASP A 10 -5.49 -4.98 -9.44
N ILE A 11 -5.04 -4.11 -8.53
CA ILE A 11 -3.91 -3.22 -8.76
C ILE A 11 -2.77 -3.66 -7.83
N VAL A 12 -1.67 -4.13 -8.41
CA VAL A 12 -0.46 -4.51 -7.66
C VAL A 12 0.50 -3.33 -7.60
N ILE A 13 0.86 -2.92 -6.40
CA ILE A 13 1.70 -1.76 -6.12
C ILE A 13 2.99 -2.19 -5.41
N GLU A 14 4.12 -1.72 -5.93
CA GLU A 14 5.40 -1.77 -5.25
C GLU A 14 5.67 -0.45 -4.52
N THR A 15 6.15 -0.54 -3.29
CA THR A 15 6.49 0.60 -2.45
C THR A 15 7.99 0.86 -2.47
N PHE A 16 8.39 2.11 -2.24
CA PHE A 16 9.81 2.51 -2.19
C PHE A 16 10.27 2.70 -0.74
N ASP A 17 10.27 1.62 0.04
CA ASP A 17 10.55 1.60 1.48
C ASP A 17 11.88 2.29 1.84
N ALA A 18 12.93 2.07 1.05
CA ALA A 18 14.24 2.67 1.28
C ALA A 18 14.29 4.18 0.97
N LYS A 19 13.45 4.67 0.05
CA LYS A 19 13.47 6.08 -0.39
C LYS A 19 12.48 6.95 0.40
N ALA A 20 11.38 6.36 0.88
CA ALA A 20 10.32 7.09 1.58
C ALA A 20 9.75 6.27 2.77
N PRO A 21 10.58 5.93 3.76
CA PRO A 21 10.20 4.99 4.82
C PRO A 21 8.97 5.45 5.62
N ALA A 22 8.91 6.72 6.01
CA ALA A 22 7.78 7.25 6.79
C ALA A 22 6.46 7.23 6.01
N THR A 23 6.49 7.59 4.72
CA THR A 23 5.31 7.57 3.85
C THR A 23 4.81 6.15 3.64
N VAL A 24 5.71 5.21 3.39
CA VAL A 24 5.37 3.80 3.22
C VAL A 24 4.79 3.21 4.50
N GLN A 25 5.38 3.50 5.66
CA GLN A 25 4.85 3.04 6.95
C GLN A 25 3.44 3.56 7.21
N ASN A 26 3.19 4.86 6.97
CA ASN A 26 1.88 5.46 7.12
C ASN A 26 0.84 4.80 6.19
N PHE A 27 1.17 4.64 4.91
CA PHE A 27 0.30 3.97 3.94
C PHE A 27 -0.05 2.53 4.36
N LEU A 28 0.97 1.73 4.72
CA LEU A 28 0.78 0.35 5.16
C LEU A 28 -0.03 0.24 6.45
N ALA A 29 0.11 1.20 7.38
CA ALA A 29 -0.69 1.23 8.60
C ALA A 29 -2.17 1.38 8.28
N TYR A 30 -2.54 2.31 7.39
CA TYR A 30 -3.92 2.49 6.94
C TYR A 30 -4.47 1.24 6.23
N CYS A 31 -3.70 0.66 5.30
CA CYS A 31 -4.12 -0.57 4.63
C CYS A 31 -4.38 -1.71 5.63
N ARG A 32 -3.53 -1.86 6.66
CA ARG A 32 -3.69 -2.92 7.67
C ARG A 32 -4.86 -2.67 8.63
N SER A 33 -5.24 -1.42 8.87
CA SER A 33 -6.43 -1.10 9.66
C SER A 33 -7.73 -1.25 8.88
N GLY A 34 -7.67 -1.48 7.57
CA GLY A 34 -8.85 -1.52 6.70
C GLY A 34 -9.49 -0.15 6.49
N PHE A 35 -8.69 0.92 6.60
CA PHE A 35 -9.08 2.28 6.24
C PHE A 35 -9.01 2.44 4.72
#